data_AF-A0A968DYR6-F1
#
_entry.id   AF-A0A968DYR6-F1
#
_cell.length_a   1.000
_cell.length_b   1.000
_cell.length_c   1.000
_cell.angle_alpha   90.00
_cell.angle_beta   90.00
_cell.angle_gamma   90.00
#
_symmetry.space_group_name_H-M   'P 1'
#
loop_
_entity.id
_entity.type
_entity.pdbx_description
1 polymer ?
#
loop_
_entity_poly.entity_id
_entity_poly.type
_entity_poly.pdbx_seq_one_letter_code
_entity_poly.pdbx_strand_id
1 'polypeptide(L)'
;MLENIVGPNIKLMYDLHEGVPNIQGNRHQIIQMLVNLITNARDAFTDSGTIRVTTEVIDIKEKKSPYHTFQPGKYVQISVQDNGKGIPRDIINKIFQPFFTTKPSEKGKGLGLSIVYGIL
;
A
#
# COMPACT_ATOMS: atom_id res chain seq x y z
N MET A 1 -11.22 -11.18 6.07
CA MET A 1 -11.43 -9.71 5.96
C MET A 1 -10.88 -9.18 4.65
N LEU A 2 -9.57 -9.32 4.36
CA LEU A 2 -8.97 -8.77 3.12
C LEU A 2 -9.44 -9.47 1.84
N GLU A 3 -9.68 -10.78 1.89
CA GLU A 3 -10.23 -11.56 0.77
C GLU A 3 -11.60 -11.04 0.30
N ASN A 4 -12.46 -10.63 1.24
CA ASN A 4 -13.77 -10.04 0.92
C ASN A 4 -13.64 -8.67 0.24
N ILE A 5 -12.51 -7.96 0.44
CA ILE A 5 -12.28 -6.64 -0.16
C ILE A 5 -11.90 -6.80 -1.63
N VAL A 6 -11.08 -7.82 -1.96
CA VAL A 6 -10.52 -7.99 -3.31
C VAL A 6 -11.49 -8.66 -4.28
N GLY A 7 -12.42 -9.50 -3.80
CA GLY A 7 -13.38 -10.18 -4.65
C GLY A 7 -12.82 -11.45 -5.33
N PRO A 8 -13.66 -12.21 -6.05
CA PRO A 8 -13.35 -13.58 -6.45
C PRO A 8 -12.30 -13.70 -7.56
N ASN A 9 -12.12 -12.67 -8.40
CA ASN A 9 -11.23 -12.71 -9.57
C ASN A 9 -9.80 -12.26 -9.27
N ILE A 10 -9.52 -11.87 -8.02
CA ILE A 10 -8.21 -11.36 -7.61
C ILE A 10 -7.59 -12.33 -6.61
N LYS A 11 -6.41 -12.84 -6.97
CA LYS A 11 -5.64 -13.72 -6.11
C LYS A 11 -4.86 -12.88 -5.09
N LEU A 12 -5.12 -13.10 -3.82
CA LEU A 12 -4.33 -12.52 -2.73
C LEU A 12 -3.25 -13.52 -2.32
N MET A 13 -1.99 -13.11 -2.44
CA MET A 13 -0.82 -13.90 -2.06
C MET A 13 -0.12 -13.25 -0.88
N TYR A 14 0.35 -14.08 0.05
CA TYR A 14 1.10 -13.65 1.22
C TYR A 14 2.49 -14.27 1.18
N ASP A 15 3.50 -13.42 1.35
CA ASP A 15 4.90 -13.80 1.47
C ASP A 15 5.46 -13.16 2.74
N LEU A 16 5.16 -13.79 3.86
CA LEU A 16 5.42 -13.24 5.19
C LEU A 16 6.70 -13.87 5.74
N HIS A 17 7.80 -13.15 5.65
CA HIS A 17 9.10 -13.65 6.10
C HIS A 17 9.06 -14.00 7.60
N GLU A 18 9.59 -15.18 7.94
CA GLU A 18 9.70 -15.61 9.33
C GLU A 18 10.70 -14.75 10.10
N GLY A 19 10.46 -14.53 11.39
CA GLY A 19 11.40 -13.76 12.23
C GLY A 19 11.38 -12.24 12.01
N VAL A 20 10.34 -11.69 11.36
CA VAL A 20 10.09 -10.24 11.39
C VAL A 20 9.82 -9.81 12.84
N PRO A 21 10.57 -8.84 13.38
CA PRO A 21 10.41 -8.41 14.76
C PRO A 21 9.08 -7.68 14.98
N ASN A 22 8.62 -7.67 16.24
CA ASN A 22 7.47 -6.87 16.62
C ASN A 22 7.76 -5.37 16.41
N ILE A 23 6.74 -4.64 15.94
CA ILE A 23 6.77 -3.18 15.81
C ILE A 23 5.88 -2.54 16.88
N GLN A 24 6.23 -1.34 17.30
CA GLN A 24 5.37 -0.50 18.12
C GLN A 24 4.46 0.33 17.20
N GLY A 25 3.14 0.27 17.39
CA GLY A 25 2.21 1.04 16.58
C GLY A 25 0.76 0.79 16.93
N ASN A 26 -0.13 1.61 16.38
CA ASN A 26 -1.57 1.42 16.55
C ASN A 26 -2.08 0.38 15.54
N ARG A 27 -2.53 -0.77 16.06
CA ARG A 27 -3.09 -1.88 15.25
C ARG A 27 -4.20 -1.43 14.30
N HIS A 28 -5.11 -0.55 14.72
CA HIS A 28 -6.20 -0.08 13.87
C HIS A 28 -5.69 0.77 12.72
N GLN A 29 -4.72 1.64 12.95
CA GLN A 29 -4.11 2.45 11.90
C GLN A 29 -3.38 1.58 10.88
N ILE A 30 -2.61 0.58 11.32
CA ILE A 30 -1.93 -0.36 10.42
C ILE A 30 -2.93 -1.13 9.55
N ILE A 31 -4.01 -1.63 10.15
CA ILE A 31 -5.08 -2.32 9.41
C ILE A 31 -5.72 -1.38 8.38
N GLN A 32 -6.04 -0.14 8.77
CA GLN A 32 -6.61 0.85 7.85
C GLN A 32 -5.66 1.17 6.68
N MET A 33 -4.36 1.26 6.96
CA MET A 33 -3.32 1.43 5.95
C MET A 33 -3.35 0.30 4.92
N LEU A 34 -3.36 -0.96 5.39
CA LEU A 34 -3.42 -2.14 4.54
C LEU A 34 -4.71 -2.21 3.72
N VAL A 35 -5.86 -1.89 4.33
CA VAL A 35 -7.15 -1.86 3.63
C VAL A 35 -7.13 -0.84 2.50
N ASN A 36 -6.59 0.36 2.72
CA ASN A 36 -6.48 1.39 1.69
C ASN A 36 -5.56 0.96 0.54
N LEU A 37 -4.39 0.38 0.85
CA LEU A 37 -3.45 -0.10 -0.15
C LEU A 37 -4.04 -1.25 -0.97
N ILE A 38 -4.65 -2.24 -0.33
CA ILE A 38 -5.26 -3.41 -1.00
C ILE A 38 -6.47 -2.99 -1.85
N THR A 39 -7.28 -2.04 -1.37
CA THR A 39 -8.39 -1.49 -2.16
C THR A 39 -7.89 -0.77 -3.41
N ASN A 40 -6.80 -0.01 -3.31
CA ASN A 40 -6.20 0.65 -4.47
C ASN A 40 -5.58 -0.33 -5.45
N ALA A 41 -4.89 -1.36 -4.96
CA ALA A 41 -4.36 -2.46 -5.76
C ALA A 41 -5.49 -3.19 -6.52
N ARG A 42 -6.60 -3.50 -5.84
CA ARG A 42 -7.79 -4.10 -6.47
C ARG A 42 -8.33 -3.23 -7.61
N ASP A 43 -8.47 -1.93 -7.37
CA ASP A 43 -9.02 -0.98 -8.34
C ASP A 43 -8.06 -0.72 -9.53
N ALA A 44 -6.81 -1.22 -9.47
CA ALA A 44 -5.87 -1.19 -10.57
C ALA A 44 -6.13 -2.27 -11.64
N PHE A 45 -6.96 -3.27 -11.33
CA PHE A 45 -7.33 -4.34 -12.27
C PHE A 45 -8.58 -4.00 -13.08
N THR A 46 -8.66 -4.54 -14.29
CA THR A 46 -9.86 -4.48 -15.13
C THR A 46 -10.75 -5.71 -14.94
N ASP A 47 -10.17 -6.87 -14.69
CA ASP A 47 -10.91 -8.13 -14.58
C ASP A 47 -10.31 -9.07 -13.51
N SER A 48 -9.09 -9.57 -13.75
CA SER A 48 -8.38 -10.47 -12.83
C SER A 48 -6.97 -9.95 -12.53
N GLY A 49 -6.38 -10.48 -11.47
CA GLY A 49 -5.06 -10.02 -11.03
C GLY A 49 -4.51 -10.75 -9.82
N THR A 50 -3.31 -10.37 -9.42
CA THR A 50 -2.64 -10.84 -8.22
C THR A 50 -2.17 -9.66 -7.38
N ILE A 51 -2.56 -9.67 -6.12
CA ILE A 51 -2.02 -8.77 -5.10
C ILE A 51 -1.11 -9.62 -4.22
N ARG A 52 0.13 -9.18 -4.04
CA ARG A 52 1.09 -9.80 -3.14
C ARG A 52 1.34 -8.88 -1.95
N VAL A 53 1.14 -9.41 -0.76
CA VAL A 53 1.51 -8.76 0.49
C VAL A 53 2.77 -9.43 1.01
N THR A 54 3.83 -8.64 1.22
CA THR A 54 5.10 -9.16 1.75
C THR A 54 5.46 -8.47 3.06
N THR A 55 6.16 -9.20 3.94
CA THR A 55 6.81 -8.63 5.12
C THR A 55 8.24 -9.09 5.19
N GLU A 56 9.18 -8.19 5.41
CA GLU A 56 10.61 -8.50 5.48
C GLU A 56 11.35 -7.50 6.37
N VAL A 57 12.58 -7.86 6.78
CA VAL A 57 13.50 -6.93 7.44
C VAL A 57 14.45 -6.41 6.38
N ILE A 58 14.45 -5.09 6.16
CA ILE A 58 15.37 -4.40 5.26
C ILE A 58 16.41 -3.62 6.05
N ASP A 59 17.61 -3.48 5.50
CA ASP A 59 18.63 -2.56 5.98
C ASP A 59 18.66 -1.33 5.08
N ILE A 60 18.23 -0.19 5.63
CA ILE A 60 18.27 1.09 4.94
C ILE A 60 19.60 1.74 5.29
N LYS A 61 20.45 2.03 4.30
CA LYS A 61 21.69 2.78 4.52
C LYS A 61 21.43 4.27 4.63
N GLU A 62 20.94 4.89 3.56
CA GLU A 62 20.37 6.24 3.58
C GLU A 62 19.39 6.29 2.41
N LYS A 63 18.11 6.50 2.69
CA LYS A 63 17.08 6.55 1.65
C LYS A 63 16.28 7.82 1.80
N LYS A 64 16.42 8.72 0.83
CA LYS A 64 15.56 9.87 0.66
C LYS A 64 14.39 9.47 -0.22
N SER A 65 13.21 9.40 0.38
CA SER A 65 11.96 9.46 -0.34
C SER A 65 11.54 10.94 -0.42
N PRO A 66 10.82 11.38 -1.46
CA PRO A 66 10.16 12.70 -1.45
C PRO A 66 9.29 12.95 -0.21
N TYR A 67 8.91 11.86 0.47
CA TYR A 67 7.93 11.84 1.54
C TYR A 67 8.53 11.58 2.94
N HIS A 68 9.73 11.01 3.03
CA HIS A 68 10.36 10.70 4.31
C HIS A 68 11.88 10.55 4.15
N THR A 69 12.64 11.03 5.13
CA THR A 69 14.08 10.77 5.24
C THR A 69 14.29 9.65 6.24
N PHE A 70 14.62 8.45 5.76
CA PHE A 70 14.93 7.33 6.62
C PHE A 70 16.36 7.45 7.13
N GLN A 71 16.53 7.29 8.44
CA GLN A 71 17.85 7.15 9.04
C GLN A 71 18.45 5.78 8.67
N PRO A 72 19.79 5.66 8.66
CA PRO A 72 20.43 4.36 8.54
C PRO A 72 19.94 3.38 9.60
N GLY A 73 19.60 2.15 9.23
CA GLY A 73 19.23 1.10 10.17
C GLY A 73 18.33 0.00 9.60
N LYS A 74 17.94 -0.93 10.48
CA LYS A 74 17.01 -2.02 10.15
C LYS A 74 15.57 -1.55 10.29
N TYR A 75 14.77 -1.83 9.28
CA TYR A 75 13.34 -1.53 9.25
C TYR A 75 12.54 -2.79 8.94
N VAL A 76 11.33 -2.87 9.51
CA VAL A 76 10.31 -3.80 9.02
C VAL A 76 9.64 -3.15 7.82
N GLN A 77 9.73 -3.80 6.67
CA GLN A 77 9.01 -3.40 5.46
C GLN A 77 7.75 -4.25 5.33
N ILE A 78 6.62 -3.59 5.08
CA ILE A 78 5.39 -4.22 4.62
C ILE A 78 5.15 -3.70 3.20
N SER A 79 5.05 -4.60 2.23
CA SER A 79 4.81 -4.26 0.83
C SER A 79 3.45 -4.76 0.38
N VAL A 80 2.73 -3.95 -0.39
CA VAL A 80 1.54 -4.36 -1.14
C VAL A 80 1.84 -4.09 -2.60
N GLN A 81 1.99 -5.17 -3.37
CA GLN A 81 2.30 -5.13 -4.79
C GLN A 81 1.13 -5.70 -5.59
N ASP A 82 0.74 -5.03 -6.66
CA ASP A 82 -0.19 -5.54 -7.66
C ASP A 82 0.48 -5.67 -9.02
N ASN A 83 -0.12 -6.48 -9.89
CA ASN A 83 0.24 -6.56 -11.31
C ASN A 83 -0.83 -5.89 -12.21
N GLY A 84 -1.49 -4.84 -11.70
CA GLY A 84 -2.50 -4.09 -12.43
C GLY A 84 -1.90 -3.12 -13.44
N LYS A 85 -2.71 -2.15 -13.88
CA LYS A 85 -2.33 -1.18 -14.92
C LYS A 85 -1.22 -0.19 -14.52
N GLY A 86 -0.81 -0.20 -13.25
CA GLY A 86 0.18 0.73 -12.70
C GLY A 86 -0.30 2.18 -12.62
N ILE A 87 0.64 3.08 -12.31
CA ILE A 87 0.39 4.52 -12.14
C ILE A 87 1.13 5.27 -13.26
N PRO A 88 0.42 6.06 -14.11
CA PRO A 88 1.05 6.94 -15.08
C PRO A 88 2.05 7.93 -14.45
N ARG A 89 3.18 8.18 -15.14
CA ARG A 89 4.30 8.97 -14.59
C ARG A 89 3.94 10.43 -14.31
N ASP A 90 3.02 11.01 -15.08
CA ASP A 90 2.54 12.38 -14.97
C ASP A 90 1.73 12.63 -13.69
N ILE A 91 1.16 11.58 -13.10
CA ILE A 91 0.36 11.68 -11.87
C ILE A 91 1.04 11.12 -10.62
N ILE A 92 2.18 10.43 -10.75
CA ILE A 92 2.82 9.70 -9.64
C ILE A 92 3.13 10.60 -8.43
N ASN A 93 3.52 11.86 -8.67
CA ASN A 93 3.86 12.81 -7.61
C ASN A 93 2.62 13.36 -6.88
N LYS A 94 1.41 13.15 -7.41
CA LYS A 94 0.15 13.67 -6.87
C LYS A 94 -0.62 12.64 -6.05
N ILE A 95 -0.25 11.36 -6.09
CA ILE A 95 -1.08 10.26 -5.57
C ILE A 95 -1.31 10.32 -4.05
N PHE A 96 -0.45 11.02 -3.31
CA PHE A 96 -0.59 11.23 -1.88
C PHE A 96 -1.32 12.55 -1.51
N GLN A 97 -1.65 13.39 -2.50
CA GLN A 97 -2.39 14.62 -2.26
C GLN A 97 -3.82 14.31 -1.84
N PRO A 98 -4.36 14.96 -0.79
CA PRO A 98 -5.75 14.78 -0.39
C PRO A 98 -6.70 15.05 -1.57
N PHE A 99 -7.72 14.20 -1.71
CA PHE A 99 -8.76 14.27 -2.75
C PHE A 99 -8.29 14.00 -4.18
N PHE A 100 -7.00 13.75 -4.42
CA PHE A 100 -6.53 13.35 -5.74
C PHE A 100 -7.05 11.95 -6.09
N THR A 101 -7.70 11.81 -7.24
CA THR A 101 -8.23 10.53 -7.72
C THR A 101 -8.34 10.52 -9.24
N THR A 102 -8.06 9.36 -9.85
CA THR A 102 -8.38 9.06 -11.25
C THR A 102 -9.66 8.23 -11.38
N LYS A 103 -10.27 7.86 -10.24
CA LYS A 103 -11.52 7.10 -10.18
C LYS A 103 -12.69 8.05 -10.43
N PRO A 104 -13.79 7.58 -11.04
CA PRO A 104 -15.04 8.33 -11.12
C PRO A 104 -15.51 8.78 -9.72
N SER A 105 -16.20 9.91 -9.64
CA SER A 105 -16.63 10.54 -8.37
C SER A 105 -17.39 9.60 -7.41
N GLU A 106 -18.11 8.62 -7.96
CA GLU A 106 -18.89 7.64 -7.20
C GLU A 106 -18.05 6.49 -6.61
N LYS A 107 -16.82 6.28 -7.11
CA LYS A 107 -15.96 5.15 -6.76
C LYS A 107 -14.83 5.48 -5.79
N GLY A 108 -14.66 6.75 -5.41
CA GLY A 108 -13.68 7.10 -4.39
C GLY A 108 -13.48 8.60 -4.19
N LYS A 109 -13.33 9.00 -2.92
CA LYS A 109 -13.10 10.39 -2.51
C LYS A 109 -11.64 10.86 -2.62
N GLY A 110 -10.73 10.02 -3.13
CA GLY A 110 -9.29 10.36 -3.24
C GLY A 110 -8.54 10.49 -1.91
N LEU A 111 -9.05 9.87 -0.83
CA LEU A 111 -8.44 9.99 0.52
C LEU A 111 -7.58 8.79 0.93
N GLY A 112 -7.61 7.67 0.21
CA GLY A 112 -6.98 6.42 0.64
C GLY A 112 -5.47 6.55 0.86
N LEU A 113 -4.74 7.06 -0.13
CA LEU A 113 -3.27 7.19 -0.04
C LEU A 113 -2.85 8.36 0.84
N SER A 114 -3.62 9.46 0.91
CA SER A 114 -3.32 10.55 1.84
C SER A 114 -3.48 10.11 3.30
N ILE A 115 -4.45 9.23 3.59
CA ILE A 115 -4.61 8.61 4.91
C ILE A 115 -3.43 7.67 5.21
N VAL A 116 -3.01 6.85 4.25
CA VAL A 116 -1.82 5.99 4.41
C VAL A 116 -0.60 6.83 4.76
N TYR A 117 -0.41 7.95 4.07
CA TYR A 117 0.70 8.86 4.33
C TYR A 117 0.61 9.51 5.73
N GLY A 118 -0.57 9.95 6.16
CA GLY A 118 -0.73 10.57 7.48
C GLY A 118 -0.65 9.62 8.67
N ILE A 119 -0.63 8.30 8.44
CA ILE A 119 -0.42 7.28 9.49
C ILE A 119 1.08 7.02 9.73
N LEU A 120 1.93 7.26 8.72
CA LEU A 120 3.38 7.10 8.78
C LEU A 120 4.05 8.36 9.38
#